data_AF-A0A3B8P519-F1
#
_entry.id   AF-A0A3B8P519-F1
#
_cell.length_a   1.000
_cell.length_b   1.000
_cell.length_c   1.000
_cell.angle_alpha   90.00
_cell.angle_beta   90.00
_cell.angle_gamma   90.00
#
_symmetry.space_group_name_H-M   'P 1'
#
loop_
_entity.id
_entity.type
_entity.pdbx_description
1 polymer ?
#
loop_
_entity_poly.entity_id
_entity_poly.type
_entity_poly.pdbx_seq_one_letter_code
_entity_poly.pdbx_strand_id
1 'polypeptide(L)'
;MPIHKFVANQPHDLTTSIAGQVLPRPDPALPPPAPTSSPSPLAGTELSDALRLKQITADDRLVLRDQHGRLLCVHRRGDGDWGWAYLGDPDLYSADIAPLLLRVDTASHELSVSVELDMQNWTLFANGDSNTGEYVFAGWKAWEGYPRLNFRVSITGNTVVNDQEVPAFTLGMKLGASRMLLNSTTGDWGWLKLSPVKNVSETQLCRFSLHRLLVPISKVAALVKETWPDVDLVYRQIILDGYYQAISDQHARAIWYNSQLSNYHFKPEVFDCDDFAMAYKSQASKDAYLQNALYPYAVGIVCGENDQRGHAANLFIDQQGRLRLIEPQNRNINRASEWRYKPFFVML
;
A
#
# COMPACT_ATOMS: atom_id res chain seq x y z
N MET A 1 31.88 2.53 26.53
CA MET A 1 31.98 1.74 25.28
C MET A 1 32.24 2.70 24.13
N PRO A 2 33.10 2.36 23.16
CA PRO A 2 33.60 3.31 22.19
C PRO A 2 32.50 3.72 21.21
N ILE A 3 32.43 5.03 20.98
CA ILE A 3 31.62 5.69 19.97
C ILE A 3 32.12 5.22 18.61
N HIS A 4 31.31 4.43 17.90
CA HIS A 4 31.62 4.06 16.53
C HIS A 4 31.62 5.32 15.66
N LYS A 5 32.79 5.60 15.09
CA LYS A 5 33.01 6.63 14.08
C LYS A 5 32.05 6.41 12.91
N PHE A 6 31.33 7.47 12.56
CA PHE A 6 30.53 7.58 11.36
C PHE A 6 31.39 7.28 10.13
N VAL A 7 30.96 6.30 9.34
CA VAL A 7 31.52 6.05 8.00
C VAL A 7 30.80 7.00 7.03
N ALA A 8 31.55 7.90 6.40
CA ALA A 8 31.02 8.73 5.33
C ALA A 8 30.64 7.84 4.13
N ASN A 9 29.45 8.07 3.56
CA ASN A 9 28.85 7.43 2.36
C ASN A 9 27.75 6.36 2.56
N GLN A 10 27.06 6.31 3.70
CA GLN A 10 25.72 5.72 3.72
C GLN A 10 24.67 6.79 3.41
N PRO A 11 23.75 6.61 2.45
CA PRO A 11 22.60 7.49 2.31
C PRO A 11 21.61 7.18 3.43
N HIS A 12 21.91 7.68 4.63
CA HIS A 12 20.95 7.76 5.73
C HIS A 12 20.11 9.02 5.59
N ASP A 13 19.24 9.01 4.58
CA ASP A 13 18.03 9.81 4.62
C ASP A 13 17.01 9.24 3.64
N LEU A 14 16.22 8.24 4.08
CA LEU A 14 15.07 7.73 3.33
C LEU A 14 13.88 8.73 3.35
N THR A 15 14.07 9.93 3.92
CA THR A 15 13.03 10.97 4.01
C THR A 15 13.31 12.22 3.17
N THR A 16 14.49 12.34 2.55
CA THR A 16 14.67 13.33 1.49
C THR A 16 14.01 12.81 0.22
N SER A 17 12.93 13.48 -0.21
CA SER A 17 12.55 13.48 -1.62
C SER A 17 13.80 13.75 -2.43
N ILE A 18 14.27 12.77 -3.21
CA ILE A 18 15.27 13.01 -4.26
C ILE A 18 14.52 13.75 -5.37
N ALA A 19 14.17 15.00 -5.10
CA ALA A 19 13.60 15.90 -6.08
C ALA A 19 14.70 16.21 -7.10
N GLY A 20 14.57 15.65 -8.30
CA GLY A 20 15.23 16.20 -9.49
C GLY A 20 16.40 15.42 -10.07
N GLN A 21 16.79 14.25 -9.54
CA GLN A 21 17.66 13.36 -10.32
C GLN A 21 16.83 12.60 -11.36
N VAL A 22 16.84 13.10 -12.59
CA VAL A 22 16.43 12.34 -13.76
C VAL A 22 17.54 11.35 -14.05
N LEU A 23 17.26 10.05 -13.89
CA LEU A 23 18.24 9.02 -14.23
C LEU A 23 18.26 8.78 -15.74
N PRO A 24 19.45 8.46 -16.31
CA PRO A 24 19.54 8.04 -17.69
C PRO A 24 18.67 6.81 -17.91
N ARG A 25 18.08 6.75 -19.11
CA ARG A 25 17.19 5.70 -19.56
C ARG A 25 17.76 4.29 -19.26
N PRO A 26 17.17 3.48 -18.36
CA PRO A 26 17.46 2.05 -18.35
C PRO A 26 17.02 1.49 -19.70
N ASP A 27 17.83 0.65 -20.34
CA ASP A 27 17.46 0.10 -21.65
C ASP A 27 16.07 -0.51 -21.60
N PRO A 28 15.20 -0.26 -22.61
CA PRO A 28 13.86 -0.81 -22.64
C PRO A 28 13.94 -2.34 -22.66
N ALA A 29 13.80 -2.94 -21.49
CA ALA A 29 13.71 -4.38 -21.36
C ALA A 29 12.29 -4.80 -21.72
N LEU A 30 12.14 -5.98 -22.32
CA LEU A 30 10.86 -6.65 -22.33
C LEU A 30 10.56 -7.14 -20.90
N PRO A 31 9.29 -7.23 -20.51
CA PRO A 31 8.92 -7.89 -19.27
C PRO A 31 9.49 -9.32 -19.23
N PRO A 32 9.95 -9.79 -18.06
CA PRO A 32 10.42 -11.16 -17.91
C PRO A 32 9.26 -12.17 -18.09
N PRO A 33 9.55 -13.48 -18.02
CA PRO A 33 8.50 -14.50 -17.86
C PRO A 33 7.61 -14.24 -16.64
N ALA A 34 6.56 -15.06 -16.50
CA ALA A 34 5.62 -14.99 -15.39
C ALA A 34 6.32 -14.80 -14.03
N PRO A 35 5.86 -13.86 -13.18
CA PRO A 35 6.32 -13.77 -11.80
C PRO A 35 6.13 -15.10 -11.07
N THR A 36 7.04 -15.44 -10.15
CA THR A 36 6.87 -16.61 -9.28
C THR A 36 5.75 -16.36 -8.29
N SER A 37 4.78 -17.29 -8.21
CA SER A 37 3.77 -17.29 -7.15
C SER A 37 4.44 -17.30 -5.78
N SER A 38 3.98 -16.43 -4.88
CA SER A 38 4.55 -16.30 -3.54
C SER A 38 3.41 -16.44 -2.53
N PRO A 39 3.43 -17.47 -1.65
CA PRO A 39 2.42 -17.62 -0.61
C PRO A 39 2.43 -16.41 0.34
N SER A 40 1.26 -16.05 0.87
CA SER A 40 0.94 -14.65 1.12
C SER A 40 0.62 -14.26 2.56
N PRO A 41 1.11 -13.09 3.04
CA PRO A 41 0.62 -12.41 4.25
C PRO A 41 -0.82 -11.89 4.12
N LEU A 42 -1.32 -11.63 2.91
CA LEU A 42 -2.68 -11.14 2.63
C LEU A 42 -3.72 -12.25 2.40
N ALA A 43 -3.34 -13.53 2.46
CA ALA A 43 -4.31 -14.62 2.37
C ALA A 43 -5.42 -14.44 3.44
N GLY A 44 -6.67 -14.32 3.00
CA GLY A 44 -7.82 -14.05 3.87
C GLY A 44 -8.11 -12.57 4.17
N THR A 45 -7.45 -11.60 3.52
CA THR A 45 -7.94 -10.21 3.50
C THR A 45 -9.11 -10.07 2.54
N GLU A 46 -10.06 -9.21 2.90
CA GLU A 46 -11.24 -8.97 2.10
C GLU A 46 -11.15 -7.60 1.41
N LEU A 47 -11.93 -7.44 0.34
CA LEU A 47 -12.09 -6.16 -0.33
C LEU A 47 -13.44 -5.56 0.05
N SER A 48 -13.48 -4.26 0.27
CA SER A 48 -14.76 -3.55 0.38
C SER A 48 -15.56 -3.70 -0.92
N ASP A 49 -16.84 -3.32 -0.89
CA ASP A 49 -17.56 -3.01 -2.12
C ASP A 49 -16.77 -2.02 -2.98
N ALA A 50 -16.93 -2.14 -4.31
CA ALA A 50 -16.29 -1.23 -5.25
C ALA A 50 -16.77 0.20 -5.05
N LEU A 51 -15.82 1.12 -4.85
CA LEU A 51 -16.09 2.52 -4.66
C LEU A 51 -16.40 3.21 -5.99
N ARG A 52 -17.42 4.08 -5.98
CA ARG A 52 -17.65 5.02 -7.08
C ARG A 52 -16.65 6.17 -6.97
N LEU A 53 -16.22 6.71 -8.11
CA LEU A 53 -15.23 7.81 -8.16
C LEU A 53 -15.58 9.01 -7.26
N LYS A 54 -16.87 9.33 -7.11
CA LYS A 54 -17.35 10.43 -6.24
C LYS A 54 -17.12 10.19 -4.73
N GLN A 55 -16.84 8.95 -4.34
CA GLN A 55 -16.55 8.54 -2.97
C GLN A 55 -15.05 8.55 -2.68
N ILE A 56 -14.22 8.85 -3.69
CA ILE A 56 -12.76 8.79 -3.61
C ILE A 56 -12.20 10.18 -3.35
N THR A 57 -11.25 10.25 -2.43
CA THR A 57 -10.48 11.45 -2.06
C THR A 57 -9.05 11.37 -2.59
N ALA A 58 -8.34 12.51 -2.62
CA ALA A 58 -6.97 12.59 -3.12
C ALA A 58 -5.91 11.91 -2.22
N ASP A 59 -6.32 11.42 -1.05
CA ASP A 59 -5.47 10.71 -0.10
C ASP A 59 -5.87 9.24 0.02
N ASP A 60 -6.88 8.79 -0.73
CA ASP A 60 -7.32 7.42 -0.67
C ASP A 60 -6.25 6.45 -1.14
N ARG A 61 -6.08 5.41 -0.34
CA ARG A 61 -5.24 4.26 -0.63
C ARG A 61 -6.12 3.06 -0.94
N LEU A 62 -6.22 2.72 -2.23
CA LEU A 62 -7.14 1.70 -2.75
C LEU A 62 -6.38 0.62 -3.51
N VAL A 63 -6.97 -0.54 -3.71
CA VAL A 63 -6.46 -1.54 -4.65
C VAL A 63 -7.23 -1.47 -5.96
N LEU A 64 -6.52 -1.62 -7.09
CA LEU A 64 -7.13 -1.71 -8.41
C LEU A 64 -7.43 -3.17 -8.73
N ARG A 65 -8.69 -3.47 -8.99
CA ARG A 65 -9.16 -4.80 -9.38
C ARG A 65 -9.71 -4.79 -10.79
N ASP A 66 -9.37 -5.77 -11.61
CA ASP A 66 -9.92 -5.90 -12.96
C ASP A 66 -11.21 -6.74 -13.00
N GLN A 67 -11.84 -6.82 -14.18
CA GLN A 67 -13.07 -7.59 -14.38
C GLN A 67 -12.91 -9.10 -14.18
N HIS A 68 -11.67 -9.61 -14.18
CA HIS A 68 -11.35 -11.01 -13.93
C HIS A 68 -11.03 -11.28 -12.47
N GLY A 69 -11.16 -10.27 -11.60
CA GLY A 69 -10.95 -10.39 -10.17
C GLY A 69 -9.50 -10.23 -9.72
N ARG A 70 -8.57 -9.92 -10.63
CA ARG A 70 -7.13 -9.79 -10.38
C ARG A 70 -6.78 -8.41 -9.83
N LEU A 71 -5.68 -8.32 -9.08
CA LEU A 71 -5.20 -7.07 -8.49
C LEU A 71 -3.93 -6.55 -9.16
N LEU A 72 -3.79 -5.22 -9.18
CA LEU A 72 -2.54 -4.59 -9.57
C LEU A 72 -1.38 -5.02 -8.66
N CYS A 73 -0.34 -5.52 -9.29
CA CYS A 73 0.88 -5.96 -8.66
C CYS A 73 2.10 -5.32 -9.33
N VAL A 74 3.23 -5.28 -8.62
CA VAL A 74 4.51 -4.81 -9.16
C VAL A 74 5.60 -5.85 -8.92
N HIS A 75 6.08 -6.46 -10.01
CA HIS A 75 7.16 -7.42 -9.96
C HIS A 75 8.51 -6.70 -9.91
N ARG A 76 9.14 -6.71 -8.73
CA ARG A 76 10.42 -6.04 -8.50
C ARG A 76 11.60 -6.91 -8.93
N ARG A 77 12.58 -6.29 -9.58
CA ARG A 77 13.91 -6.89 -9.81
C ARG A 77 14.83 -6.55 -8.64
N GLY A 78 14.95 -7.45 -7.66
CA GLY A 78 15.86 -7.30 -6.50
C GLY A 78 15.60 -6.03 -5.69
N ASP A 79 16.66 -5.35 -5.23
CA ASP A 79 16.61 -4.05 -4.52
C ASP A 79 16.24 -2.86 -5.43
N GLY A 80 15.69 -3.13 -6.62
CA GLY A 80 15.49 -2.18 -7.69
C GLY A 80 14.60 -0.99 -7.32
N ASP A 81 14.91 0.14 -7.96
CA ASP A 81 14.18 1.41 -7.93
C ASP A 81 13.03 1.48 -8.95
N TRP A 82 12.78 0.37 -9.65
CA TRP A 82 11.66 0.17 -10.55
C TRP A 82 11.25 -1.33 -10.62
N GLY A 83 10.07 -1.60 -11.16
CA GLY A 83 9.53 -2.95 -11.34
C GLY A 83 8.40 -2.99 -12.37
N TRP A 84 8.18 -4.14 -13.01
CA TRP A 84 7.13 -4.28 -14.02
C TRP A 84 5.75 -4.37 -13.38
N ALA A 85 4.77 -3.66 -13.92
CA ALA A 85 3.41 -3.69 -13.41
C ALA A 85 2.59 -4.78 -14.13
N TYR A 86 1.78 -5.52 -13.38
CA TYR A 86 0.94 -6.58 -13.91
C TYR A 86 -0.37 -6.70 -13.11
N LEU A 87 -1.32 -7.46 -13.64
CA LEU A 87 -2.50 -7.91 -12.90
C LEU A 87 -2.26 -9.36 -12.50
N GLY A 88 -2.45 -9.71 -11.24
CA GLY A 88 -2.29 -11.06 -10.72
C GLY A 88 -3.47 -11.50 -9.87
N ASP A 89 -3.78 -12.78 -9.91
CA ASP A 89 -4.69 -13.43 -8.98
C ASP A 89 -4.26 -13.13 -7.52
N PRO A 90 -5.15 -12.57 -6.69
CA PRO A 90 -4.82 -12.21 -5.32
C PRO A 90 -4.40 -13.40 -4.45
N ASP A 91 -4.81 -14.63 -4.74
CA ASP A 91 -4.42 -15.81 -3.95
C ASP A 91 -3.02 -16.31 -4.29
N LEU A 92 -2.54 -16.04 -5.52
CA LEU A 92 -1.24 -16.50 -6.01
C LEU A 92 -0.13 -15.45 -5.92
N TYR A 93 -0.48 -14.17 -6.03
CA TYR A 93 0.47 -13.06 -6.22
C TYR A 93 0.39 -11.98 -5.14
N SER A 94 -0.23 -12.27 -4.00
CA SER A 94 -0.56 -11.23 -3.05
C SER A 94 0.64 -10.57 -2.37
N ALA A 95 1.80 -11.22 -2.30
CA ALA A 95 3.04 -10.58 -1.84
C ALA A 95 3.44 -9.36 -2.69
N ASP A 96 2.99 -9.31 -3.95
CA ASP A 96 3.32 -8.26 -4.92
C ASP A 96 2.17 -7.23 -5.09
N ILE A 97 1.06 -7.36 -4.34
CA ILE A 97 -0.06 -6.41 -4.40
C ILE A 97 0.44 -5.01 -4.06
N ALA A 98 0.05 -4.06 -4.91
CA ALA A 98 0.56 -2.71 -4.85
C ALA A 98 -0.62 -1.73 -4.63
N PRO A 99 -0.79 -1.22 -3.38
CA PRO A 99 -1.81 -0.22 -3.09
C PRO A 99 -1.63 1.02 -3.95
N LEU A 100 -2.72 1.53 -4.49
CA LEU A 100 -2.77 2.78 -5.23
C LEU A 100 -2.98 3.95 -4.29
N LEU A 101 -2.15 4.97 -4.42
CA LEU A 101 -2.45 6.33 -4.01
C LEU A 101 -3.10 7.07 -5.17
N LEU A 102 -4.33 7.52 -4.94
CA LEU A 102 -5.12 8.24 -5.93
C LEU A 102 -5.08 9.73 -5.67
N ARG A 103 -4.67 10.51 -6.66
CA ARG A 103 -4.83 11.96 -6.65
C ARG A 103 -5.85 12.35 -7.70
N VAL A 104 -6.97 12.90 -7.24
CA VAL A 104 -8.05 13.35 -8.09
C VAL A 104 -7.89 14.84 -8.34
N ASP A 105 -7.66 15.24 -9.58
CA ASP A 105 -7.79 16.64 -9.98
C ASP A 105 -9.26 16.89 -10.36
N THR A 106 -9.98 17.56 -9.46
CA THR A 106 -11.39 17.87 -9.64
C THR A 106 -11.65 18.93 -10.71
N ALA A 107 -10.65 19.74 -11.07
CA ALA A 107 -10.79 20.76 -12.10
C ALA A 107 -10.64 20.18 -13.52
N SER A 108 -9.75 19.21 -13.69
CA SER A 108 -9.49 18.60 -15.00
C SER A 108 -10.18 17.23 -15.21
N HIS A 109 -10.79 16.68 -14.15
CA HIS A 109 -11.29 15.30 -14.09
C HIS A 109 -10.20 14.26 -14.42
N GLU A 110 -8.94 14.59 -14.16
CA GLU A 110 -7.82 13.66 -14.32
C GLU A 110 -7.56 12.91 -13.00
N LEU A 111 -7.37 11.60 -13.13
CA LEU A 111 -6.99 10.72 -12.03
C LEU A 111 -5.51 10.39 -12.19
N SER A 112 -4.70 11.01 -11.33
CA SER A 112 -3.31 10.61 -11.20
C SER A 112 -3.23 9.40 -10.28
N VAL A 113 -2.69 8.30 -10.81
CA VAL A 113 -2.54 7.04 -10.09
C VAL A 113 -1.06 6.84 -9.79
N SER A 114 -0.75 6.76 -8.51
CA SER A 114 0.57 6.35 -8.00
C SER A 114 0.42 5.07 -7.19
N VAL A 115 1.50 4.35 -7.02
CA VAL A 115 1.56 3.10 -6.28
C VAL A 115 2.37 3.33 -5.02
N GLU A 116 1.95 2.82 -3.87
CA GLU A 116 2.72 2.88 -2.63
C GLU A 116 3.44 1.54 -2.41
N LEU A 117 4.78 1.58 -2.45
CA LEU A 117 5.64 0.41 -2.22
C LEU A 117 6.79 0.79 -1.28
N ASP A 118 6.97 0.01 -0.21
CA ASP A 118 8.04 0.19 0.78
C ASP A 118 8.21 1.63 1.27
N MET A 119 7.09 2.26 1.64
CA MET A 119 7.03 3.64 2.15
C MET A 119 7.39 4.72 1.12
N GLN A 120 7.47 4.37 -0.16
CA GLN A 120 7.77 5.31 -1.24
C GLN A 120 6.57 5.41 -2.20
N ASN A 121 6.37 6.62 -2.72
CA ASN A 121 5.40 6.86 -3.78
C ASN A 121 6.05 6.55 -5.13
N TRP A 122 5.63 5.45 -5.72
CA TRP A 122 6.03 5.02 -7.04
C TRP A 122 5.06 5.58 -8.06
N THR A 123 5.58 6.10 -9.16
CA THR A 123 4.78 6.54 -10.30
C THR A 123 4.74 5.42 -11.33
N LEU A 124 3.63 5.31 -12.06
CA LEU A 124 3.56 4.42 -13.22
C LEU A 124 4.12 5.12 -14.45
N PHE A 125 4.82 4.36 -15.29
CA PHE A 125 5.47 4.83 -16.50
C PHE A 125 5.16 3.89 -17.68
N ALA A 126 5.09 4.45 -18.88
CA ALA A 126 5.11 3.67 -20.12
C ALA A 126 6.56 3.34 -20.46
N ASN A 127 6.85 2.13 -20.94
CA ASN A 127 8.18 1.70 -21.43
C ASN A 127 8.53 2.27 -22.83
N GLY A 128 8.05 3.49 -23.11
CA GLY A 128 8.26 4.19 -24.37
C GLY A 128 7.12 5.16 -24.65
N ASP A 129 7.13 5.72 -25.84
CA ASP A 129 6.13 6.66 -26.33
C ASP A 129 5.53 6.21 -27.68
N SER A 130 5.65 4.93 -28.03
CA SER A 130 5.16 4.43 -29.32
C SER A 130 3.64 4.49 -29.41
N ASN A 131 3.17 4.72 -30.64
CA ASN A 131 1.75 4.70 -30.99
C ASN A 131 1.20 3.28 -31.18
N THR A 132 2.01 2.24 -30.96
CA THR A 132 1.65 0.82 -31.14
C THR A 132 1.39 0.09 -29.83
N GLY A 133 1.72 0.72 -28.70
CA GLY A 133 1.44 0.24 -27.35
C GLY A 133 2.69 -0.11 -26.56
N GLU A 134 2.63 0.10 -25.25
CA GLU A 134 3.78 0.10 -24.36
C GLU A 134 3.51 -0.69 -23.09
N TYR A 135 4.50 -1.46 -22.63
CA TYR A 135 4.41 -2.08 -21.31
C TYR A 135 4.48 -1.02 -20.20
N VAL A 136 3.89 -1.35 -19.05
CA VAL A 136 3.85 -0.44 -17.90
C VAL A 136 4.79 -0.93 -16.81
N PHE A 137 5.56 -0.01 -16.25
CA PHE A 137 6.39 -0.25 -15.08
C PHE A 137 6.11 0.80 -14.00
N ALA A 138 6.45 0.49 -12.76
CA ALA A 138 6.40 1.41 -11.63
C ALA A 138 7.82 1.77 -11.22
N GLY A 139 8.05 3.01 -10.76
CA GLY A 139 9.33 3.44 -10.19
C GLY A 139 9.18 4.67 -9.31
N TRP A 140 10.07 4.85 -8.34
CA TRP A 140 10.05 6.03 -7.45
C TRP A 140 10.95 7.17 -7.93
N LYS A 141 11.80 6.91 -8.93
CA LYS A 141 12.65 7.92 -9.58
C LYS A 141 12.00 8.46 -10.86
N ALA A 142 12.43 9.64 -11.28
CA ALA A 142 12.12 10.17 -12.60
C ALA A 142 13.08 9.56 -13.64
N TRP A 143 12.52 9.09 -14.75
CA TRP A 143 13.29 8.45 -15.81
C TRP A 143 13.18 9.25 -17.11
N GLU A 144 14.31 9.57 -17.73
CA GLU A 144 14.31 10.27 -19.00
C GLU A 144 13.71 9.40 -20.12
N GLY A 145 12.88 9.98 -20.97
CA GLY A 145 12.30 9.28 -22.12
C GLY A 145 11.17 8.29 -21.79
N TYR A 146 10.74 8.19 -20.53
CA TYR A 146 9.62 7.36 -20.11
C TYR A 146 8.44 8.21 -19.63
N PRO A 147 7.33 8.28 -20.40
CA PRO A 147 6.17 9.07 -20.04
C PRO A 147 5.53 8.59 -18.73
N ARG A 148 5.30 9.53 -17.80
CA ARG A 148 4.49 9.29 -16.59
C ARG A 148 3.04 9.06 -16.98
N LEU A 149 2.40 8.09 -16.36
CA LEU A 149 1.01 7.77 -16.66
C LEU A 149 0.08 8.63 -15.81
N ASN A 150 -0.65 9.53 -16.47
CA ASN A 150 -1.78 10.26 -15.91
C ASN A 150 -3.02 9.81 -16.67
N PHE A 151 -3.97 9.22 -15.94
CA PHE A 151 -5.12 8.58 -16.56
C PHE A 151 -6.34 9.50 -16.53
N ARG A 152 -7.10 9.45 -17.62
CA ARG A 152 -8.49 9.86 -17.68
C ARG A 152 -9.36 8.63 -17.53
N VAL A 153 -10.28 8.71 -16.59
CA VAL A 153 -11.35 7.71 -16.48
C VAL A 153 -12.28 7.92 -17.68
N SER A 154 -12.31 6.94 -18.60
CA SER A 154 -12.83 7.16 -19.95
C SER A 154 -14.25 6.64 -20.15
N ILE A 155 -14.59 5.50 -19.55
CA ILE A 155 -15.93 4.89 -19.61
C ILE A 155 -16.28 4.51 -18.19
N THR A 156 -17.41 5.00 -17.67
CA THR A 156 -17.95 4.60 -16.37
C THR A 156 -19.24 3.81 -16.59
N GLY A 157 -19.35 2.67 -15.93
CA GLY A 157 -20.52 1.81 -15.99
C GLY A 157 -20.43 0.76 -14.90
N ASN A 158 -21.10 -0.36 -15.11
CA ASN A 158 -20.94 -1.52 -14.26
C ASN A 158 -20.22 -2.64 -15.03
N THR A 159 -19.57 -3.54 -14.31
CA THR A 159 -19.08 -4.82 -14.82
C THR A 159 -19.46 -5.93 -13.86
N VAL A 160 -19.34 -7.18 -14.29
CA VAL A 160 -19.59 -8.34 -13.42
C VAL A 160 -18.24 -8.92 -13.03
N VAL A 161 -17.96 -8.97 -11.73
CA VAL A 161 -16.79 -9.61 -11.15
C VAL A 161 -17.28 -10.67 -10.18
N ASN A 162 -16.90 -11.93 -10.38
CA ASN A 162 -17.34 -13.06 -9.54
C ASN A 162 -18.87 -13.06 -9.31
N ASP A 163 -19.64 -12.95 -10.40
CA ASP A 163 -21.11 -12.90 -10.41
C ASP A 163 -21.77 -11.70 -9.70
N GLN A 164 -20.98 -10.69 -9.29
CA GLN A 164 -21.49 -9.45 -8.69
C GLN A 164 -21.35 -8.27 -9.64
N GLU A 165 -22.42 -7.49 -9.78
CA GLU A 165 -22.40 -6.25 -10.52
C GLU A 165 -21.71 -5.15 -9.70
N VAL A 166 -20.59 -4.63 -10.19
CA VAL A 166 -19.77 -3.62 -9.51
C VAL A 166 -19.55 -2.40 -10.39
N PRO A 167 -19.50 -1.18 -9.82
CA PRO A 167 -19.03 0.01 -10.52
C PRO A 167 -17.63 -0.23 -11.09
N ALA A 168 -17.49 0.00 -12.39
CA ALA A 168 -16.25 -0.22 -13.10
C ALA A 168 -15.98 0.87 -14.13
N PHE A 169 -14.71 0.99 -14.50
CA PHE A 169 -14.26 2.01 -15.44
C PHE A 169 -13.05 1.58 -16.25
N THR A 170 -12.81 2.27 -17.36
CA THR A 170 -11.56 2.10 -18.14
C THR A 170 -10.58 3.23 -17.84
N LEU A 171 -9.30 2.88 -17.78
CA LEU A 171 -8.20 3.84 -17.61
C LEU A 171 -7.59 4.13 -18.97
N GLY A 172 -7.77 5.35 -19.44
CA GLY A 172 -7.24 5.81 -20.73
C GLY A 172 -6.30 6.99 -20.58
N MET A 173 -5.43 7.22 -21.55
CA MET A 173 -4.58 8.42 -21.57
C MET A 173 -4.17 8.79 -22.98
N LYS A 174 -3.61 9.98 -23.15
CA LYS A 174 -2.93 10.36 -24.39
C LYS A 174 -1.44 10.05 -24.26
N LEU A 175 -0.89 9.27 -25.18
CA LEU A 175 0.53 8.99 -25.31
C LEU A 175 0.98 9.43 -26.70
N GLY A 176 1.83 10.45 -26.77
CA GLY A 176 2.16 11.11 -28.04
C GLY A 176 0.91 11.65 -28.73
N ALA A 177 0.65 11.19 -29.96
CA ALA A 177 -0.54 11.57 -30.73
C ALA A 177 -1.74 10.62 -30.52
N SER A 178 -1.53 9.49 -29.85
CA SER A 178 -2.53 8.41 -29.75
C SER A 178 -3.28 8.42 -28.43
N ARG A 179 -4.53 7.98 -28.47
CA ARG A 179 -5.28 7.60 -27.27
C ARG A 179 -5.00 6.14 -26.96
N MET A 180 -4.60 5.88 -25.73
CA MET A 180 -4.26 4.56 -25.21
C MET A 180 -5.21 4.17 -24.09
N LEU A 181 -5.39 2.87 -23.90
CA LEU A 181 -6.09 2.26 -22.78
C LEU A 181 -5.14 1.33 -22.03
N LEU A 182 -5.22 1.33 -20.70
CA LEU A 182 -4.55 0.36 -19.86
C LEU A 182 -5.27 -0.99 -19.98
N ASN A 183 -4.55 -2.02 -20.39
CA ASN A 183 -5.06 -3.38 -20.58
C ASN A 183 -4.05 -4.41 -20.06
N SER A 184 -4.52 -5.65 -19.96
CA SER A 184 -3.72 -6.85 -19.72
C SER A 184 -4.31 -8.02 -20.51
N THR A 185 -3.54 -9.08 -20.70
CA THR A 185 -4.06 -10.36 -21.20
C THR A 185 -5.02 -10.99 -20.21
N THR A 186 -5.90 -11.88 -20.68
CA THR A 186 -6.78 -12.69 -19.83
C THR A 186 -6.01 -13.86 -19.19
N GLY A 187 -6.61 -14.50 -18.18
CA GLY A 187 -6.00 -15.58 -17.38
C GLY A 187 -5.63 -15.11 -15.97
N ASP A 188 -5.04 -15.97 -15.15
CA ASP A 188 -4.76 -15.71 -13.72
C ASP A 188 -3.73 -14.59 -13.48
N TRP A 189 -3.01 -14.18 -14.53
CA TRP A 189 -2.11 -13.04 -14.49
C TRP A 189 -1.90 -12.43 -15.89
N GLY A 190 -1.31 -11.24 -15.95
CA GLY A 190 -0.83 -10.66 -17.20
C GLY A 190 -0.18 -9.28 -17.04
N TRP A 191 0.92 -9.04 -17.77
CA TRP A 191 1.62 -7.75 -17.80
C TRP A 191 0.70 -6.61 -18.24
N LEU A 192 0.81 -5.46 -17.57
CA LEU A 192 0.07 -4.28 -17.96
C LEU A 192 0.68 -3.65 -19.21
N LYS A 193 -0.21 -3.27 -20.12
CA LYS A 193 0.14 -2.65 -21.40
C LYS A 193 -0.82 -1.53 -21.76
N LEU A 194 -0.27 -0.41 -22.21
CA LEU A 194 -1.00 0.62 -22.93
C LEU A 194 -1.27 0.14 -24.35
N SER A 195 -2.54 0.05 -24.73
CA SER A 195 -2.96 -0.39 -26.06
C SER A 195 -3.68 0.74 -26.79
N PRO A 196 -3.41 0.99 -28.09
CA PRO A 196 -4.13 1.99 -28.87
C PRO A 196 -5.62 1.68 -28.89
N VAL A 197 -6.47 2.67 -28.60
CA VAL A 197 -7.94 2.48 -28.55
C VAL A 197 -8.47 1.80 -29.81
N LYS A 198 -7.96 2.17 -30.99
CA LYS A 198 -8.35 1.61 -32.28
C LYS A 198 -8.08 0.11 -32.45
N ASN A 199 -7.20 -0.46 -31.62
CA ASN A 199 -6.77 -1.87 -31.68
C ASN A 199 -7.43 -2.73 -30.59
N VAL A 200 -8.34 -2.17 -29.78
CA VAL A 200 -8.97 -2.88 -28.66
C VAL A 200 -10.46 -2.99 -28.95
N SER A 201 -10.95 -4.21 -29.14
CA SER A 201 -12.40 -4.44 -29.24
C SER A 201 -13.07 -4.30 -27.86
N GLU A 202 -14.39 -4.09 -27.85
CA GLU A 202 -15.15 -3.98 -26.59
C GLU A 202 -14.99 -5.22 -25.69
N THR A 203 -14.88 -6.41 -26.29
CA THR A 203 -14.64 -7.68 -25.61
C THR A 203 -13.22 -7.84 -25.05
N GLN A 204 -12.28 -7.01 -25.48
CA GLN A 204 -10.88 -6.99 -25.01
C GLN A 204 -10.60 -5.86 -24.02
N LEU A 205 -11.59 -5.02 -23.71
CA LEU A 205 -11.43 -3.91 -22.78
C LEU A 205 -11.24 -4.44 -21.35
N CYS A 206 -10.13 -4.08 -20.73
CA CYS A 206 -10.00 -4.19 -19.29
C CYS A 206 -10.83 -3.11 -18.59
N ARG A 207 -11.73 -3.55 -17.72
CA ARG A 207 -12.52 -2.72 -16.82
C ARG A 207 -11.99 -2.89 -15.41
N PHE A 208 -11.78 -1.78 -14.74
CA PHE A 208 -11.21 -1.72 -13.41
C PHE A 208 -12.24 -1.22 -12.40
N SER A 209 -12.06 -1.65 -11.16
CA SER A 209 -12.81 -1.23 -9.99
C SER A 209 -11.82 -0.91 -8.86
N LEU A 210 -12.23 -0.08 -7.92
CA LEU A 210 -11.39 0.40 -6.83
C LEU A 210 -11.97 -0.03 -5.50
N HIS A 211 -11.15 -0.64 -4.66
CA HIS A 211 -11.59 -1.23 -3.40
C HIS A 211 -10.68 -0.81 -2.25
N ARG A 212 -11.21 -0.80 -1.02
CA ARG A 212 -10.38 -0.75 0.19
C ARG A 212 -9.97 -2.17 0.57
N LEU A 213 -8.75 -2.30 1.09
CA LEU A 213 -8.27 -3.53 1.70
C LEU A 213 -8.78 -3.60 3.14
N LEU A 214 -9.57 -4.61 3.45
CA LEU A 214 -10.17 -4.86 4.75
C LEU A 214 -9.48 -6.06 5.42
N VAL A 215 -9.26 -5.93 6.72
CA VAL A 215 -8.63 -6.95 7.54
C VAL A 215 -9.68 -7.49 8.51
N PRO A 216 -10.22 -8.70 8.28
CA PRO A 216 -11.16 -9.31 9.21
C PRO A 216 -10.46 -9.67 10.53
N ILE A 217 -11.21 -9.71 11.62
CA ILE A 217 -10.72 -10.07 12.96
C ILE A 217 -9.94 -11.40 12.99
N SER A 218 -10.40 -12.40 12.23
CA SER A 218 -9.73 -13.69 12.10
C SER A 218 -8.30 -13.54 11.56
N LYS A 219 -8.10 -12.61 10.61
CA LYS A 219 -6.81 -12.33 10.02
C LYS A 219 -5.90 -11.55 10.97
N VAL A 220 -6.45 -10.62 11.77
CA VAL A 220 -5.69 -9.93 12.83
C VAL A 220 -5.08 -10.95 13.79
N ALA A 221 -5.90 -11.86 14.32
CA ALA A 221 -5.46 -12.89 15.25
C ALA A 221 -4.40 -13.82 14.64
N ALA A 222 -4.60 -14.24 13.38
CA ALA A 222 -3.64 -15.06 12.64
C ALA A 222 -2.30 -14.33 12.46
N LEU A 223 -2.30 -13.07 12.02
CA LEU A 223 -1.08 -12.28 11.83
C LEU A 223 -0.30 -12.08 13.13
N VAL A 224 -0.98 -11.83 14.24
CA VAL A 224 -0.33 -11.72 15.55
C VAL A 224 0.32 -13.04 15.94
N LYS A 225 -0.36 -14.18 15.73
CA LYS A 225 0.18 -15.51 16.02
C LYS A 225 1.35 -15.90 15.10
N GLU A 226 1.27 -15.56 13.82
CA GLU A 226 2.35 -15.78 12.84
C GLU A 226 3.58 -14.93 13.16
N THR A 227 3.38 -13.69 13.61
CA THR A 227 4.48 -12.77 13.96
C THR A 227 5.20 -13.22 15.23
N TRP A 228 4.47 -13.72 16.24
CA TRP A 228 5.01 -14.15 17.52
C TRP A 228 4.52 -15.56 17.89
N PRO A 229 5.02 -16.62 17.22
CA PRO A 229 4.49 -17.98 17.35
C PRO A 229 4.68 -18.57 18.74
N ASP A 230 5.76 -18.19 19.44
CA ASP A 230 6.13 -18.74 20.76
C ASP A 230 5.45 -18.02 21.93
N VAL A 231 4.58 -17.06 21.63
CA VAL A 231 3.84 -16.29 22.64
C VAL A 231 2.41 -16.81 22.72
N ASP A 232 2.00 -17.18 23.92
CA ASP A 232 0.60 -17.44 24.21
C ASP A 232 -0.11 -16.11 24.53
N LEU A 233 -0.88 -15.64 23.56
CA LEU A 233 -1.65 -14.42 23.65
C LEU A 233 -3.17 -14.69 23.70
N VAL A 234 -3.60 -15.96 23.80
CA VAL A 234 -5.01 -16.36 23.57
C VAL A 234 -6.00 -15.64 24.49
N TYR A 235 -5.61 -15.33 25.73
CA TYR A 235 -6.44 -14.59 26.70
C TYR A 235 -6.02 -13.13 26.90
N ARG A 236 -5.09 -12.65 26.08
CA ARG A 236 -4.48 -11.32 26.21
C ARG A 236 -4.49 -10.55 24.89
N GLN A 237 -5.37 -10.97 23.97
CA GLN A 237 -5.76 -10.24 22.77
C GLN A 237 -7.16 -9.70 22.96
N ILE A 238 -7.31 -8.37 22.95
CA ILE A 238 -8.60 -7.70 22.93
C ILE A 238 -8.77 -7.13 21.52
N ILE A 239 -9.54 -7.83 20.68
CA ILE A 239 -9.88 -7.37 19.33
C ILE A 239 -11.36 -7.07 19.33
N LEU A 240 -11.72 -5.80 19.16
CA LEU A 240 -13.06 -5.30 19.48
C LEU A 240 -14.00 -5.26 18.27
N ASP A 241 -13.46 -5.13 17.06
CA ASP A 241 -14.22 -4.94 15.84
C ASP A 241 -14.12 -6.15 14.89
N GLY A 242 -15.18 -6.37 14.11
CA GLY A 242 -15.21 -7.48 13.14
C GLY A 242 -14.29 -7.28 11.93
N TYR A 243 -14.04 -6.02 11.57
CA TYR A 243 -13.20 -5.62 10.45
C TYR A 243 -12.40 -4.36 10.80
N TYR A 244 -11.21 -4.28 10.22
CA TYR A 244 -10.34 -3.12 10.31
C TYR A 244 -9.86 -2.69 8.92
N GLN A 245 -9.56 -1.42 8.75
CA GLN A 245 -8.94 -0.89 7.54
C GLN A 245 -7.41 -0.84 7.72
N ALA A 246 -6.67 -1.51 6.83
CA ALA A 246 -5.21 -1.42 6.81
C ALA A 246 -4.75 0.01 6.46
N ILE A 247 -3.66 0.47 7.07
CA ILE A 247 -3.10 1.81 6.83
C ILE A 247 -1.66 1.71 6.35
N SER A 248 -1.19 2.70 5.60
CA SER A 248 0.20 2.70 5.17
C SER A 248 1.14 3.23 6.27
N ASP A 249 2.44 2.94 6.17
CA ASP A 249 3.45 3.51 7.06
C ASP A 249 3.44 5.05 7.01
N GLN A 250 3.18 5.65 5.83
CA GLN A 250 3.05 7.10 5.69
C GLN A 250 1.84 7.63 6.46
N HIS A 251 0.70 6.93 6.39
CA HIS A 251 -0.50 7.28 7.15
C HIS A 251 -0.28 7.13 8.66
N ALA A 252 0.37 6.05 9.10
CA ALA A 252 0.75 5.85 10.50
C ALA A 252 1.64 7.01 11.02
N ARG A 253 2.62 7.46 10.23
CA ARG A 253 3.43 8.65 10.57
C ARG A 253 2.59 9.92 10.59
N ALA A 254 1.67 10.11 9.64
CA ALA A 254 0.80 11.28 9.61
C ALA A 254 -0.07 11.36 10.87
N ILE A 255 -0.62 10.24 11.33
CA ILE A 255 -1.34 10.14 12.61
C ILE A 255 -0.42 10.55 13.77
N TRP A 256 0.83 10.06 13.78
CA TRP A 256 1.81 10.44 14.79
C TRP A 256 2.11 11.95 14.79
N TYR A 257 2.35 12.55 13.63
CA TYR A 257 2.58 14.00 13.52
C TYR A 257 1.35 14.79 14.00
N ASN A 258 0.15 14.37 13.60
CA ASN A 258 -1.10 15.03 13.97
C ASN A 258 -1.43 14.88 15.47
N SER A 259 -0.93 13.83 16.12
CA SER A 259 -1.10 13.60 17.57
C SER A 259 -0.33 14.59 18.45
N GLN A 260 0.64 15.34 17.88
CA GLN A 260 1.54 16.23 18.62
C GLN A 260 2.44 15.52 19.65
N LEU A 261 2.57 14.18 19.61
CA LEU A 261 3.42 13.41 20.52
C LEU A 261 4.90 13.82 20.49
N SER A 262 5.37 14.46 19.41
CA SER A 262 6.70 15.06 19.32
C SER A 262 6.98 16.14 20.37
N ASN A 263 5.95 16.75 20.94
CA ASN A 263 6.05 17.86 21.89
C ASN A 263 6.08 17.38 23.36
N TYR A 264 5.96 16.06 23.57
CA TYR A 264 5.96 15.45 24.89
C TYR A 264 7.28 14.72 25.13
N HIS A 265 7.69 14.67 26.39
CA HIS A 265 8.87 13.93 26.81
C HIS A 265 8.47 12.85 27.79
N PHE A 266 9.17 11.72 27.71
CA PHE A 266 9.01 10.63 28.66
C PHE A 266 9.19 11.13 30.08
N LYS A 267 8.20 10.85 30.93
CA LYS A 267 8.27 11.08 32.37
C LYS A 267 7.74 9.82 33.06
N PRO A 268 8.59 9.10 33.84
CA PRO A 268 8.20 7.86 34.49
C PRO A 268 6.86 7.99 35.22
N GLU A 269 5.94 7.04 34.98
CA GLU A 269 4.63 6.91 35.61
C GLU A 269 3.63 8.08 35.39
N VAL A 270 4.04 9.13 34.68
CA VAL A 270 3.19 10.32 34.44
C VAL A 270 2.85 10.50 32.97
N PHE A 271 3.83 10.22 32.10
CA PHE A 271 3.68 10.20 30.67
C PHE A 271 4.78 9.29 30.09
N ASP A 272 4.62 7.99 30.28
CA ASP A 272 5.55 6.97 29.82
C ASP A 272 4.97 6.09 28.70
N CYS A 273 5.54 4.92 28.46
CA CYS A 273 5.36 4.21 27.19
C CYS A 273 3.89 3.86 26.88
N ASP A 274 3.09 3.55 27.89
CA ASP A 274 1.67 3.23 27.73
C ASP A 274 0.84 4.49 27.44
N ASP A 275 1.12 5.63 28.08
CA ASP A 275 0.47 6.91 27.79
C ASP A 275 0.70 7.35 26.35
N PHE A 276 1.94 7.26 25.86
CA PHE A 276 2.27 7.53 24.46
C PHE A 276 1.48 6.60 23.51
N ALA A 277 1.38 5.30 23.85
CA ALA A 277 0.68 4.33 23.03
C ALA A 277 -0.85 4.56 23.02
N MET A 278 -1.44 4.90 24.17
CA MET A 278 -2.86 5.23 24.29
C MET A 278 -3.22 6.52 23.54
N ALA A 279 -2.38 7.55 23.66
CA ALA A 279 -2.58 8.81 22.95
C ALA A 279 -2.53 8.63 21.43
N TYR A 280 -1.58 7.83 20.92
CA TYR A 280 -1.51 7.51 19.49
C TYR A 280 -2.74 6.73 19.01
N LYS A 281 -3.16 5.68 19.73
CA LYS A 281 -4.37 4.89 19.40
C LYS A 281 -5.63 5.75 19.38
N SER A 282 -5.75 6.68 20.34
CA SER A 282 -6.84 7.64 20.39
C SER A 282 -6.83 8.58 19.19
N GLN A 283 -5.66 9.09 18.81
CA GLN A 283 -5.51 9.93 17.62
C GLN A 283 -5.82 9.17 16.32
N ALA A 284 -5.41 7.90 16.20
CA ALA A 284 -5.74 7.07 15.05
C ALA A 284 -7.26 6.87 14.91
N SER A 285 -7.96 6.66 16.03
CA SER A 285 -9.41 6.50 16.06
C SER A 285 -10.13 7.80 15.68
N LYS A 286 -9.64 8.94 16.16
CA LYS A 286 -10.12 10.27 15.77
C LYS A 286 -9.90 10.54 14.28
N ASP A 287 -8.73 10.19 13.75
CA ASP A 287 -8.41 10.34 12.32
C ASP A 287 -9.37 9.50 11.47
N ALA A 288 -9.58 8.22 11.81
CA ALA A 288 -10.54 7.35 11.14
C ALA A 288 -11.95 7.95 11.08
N TYR A 289 -12.44 8.50 12.19
CA TYR A 289 -13.73 9.18 12.26
C TYR A 289 -13.79 10.40 11.33
N LEU A 290 -12.78 11.28 11.38
CA LEU A 290 -12.74 12.50 10.58
C LEU A 290 -12.60 12.23 9.08
N GLN A 291 -11.90 11.15 8.72
CA GLN A 291 -11.73 10.72 7.34
C GLN A 291 -12.93 9.91 6.81
N ASN A 292 -13.98 9.71 7.62
CA ASN A 292 -15.12 8.85 7.30
C ASN A 292 -14.67 7.44 6.85
N ALA A 293 -13.70 6.86 7.55
CA ALA A 293 -13.24 5.51 7.28
C ALA A 293 -14.39 4.51 7.41
N LEU A 294 -14.42 3.49 6.55
CA LEU A 294 -15.49 2.49 6.54
C LEU A 294 -15.50 1.64 7.81
N TYR A 295 -14.30 1.36 8.33
CA TYR A 295 -14.04 0.63 9.56
C TYR A 295 -12.91 1.33 10.34
N PRO A 296 -12.73 1.05 11.64
CA PRO A 296 -11.58 1.52 12.39
C PRO A 296 -10.28 1.12 11.70
N TYR A 297 -9.25 1.95 11.80
CA TYR A 297 -7.93 1.56 11.33
C TYR A 297 -7.42 0.36 12.13
N ALA A 298 -6.70 -0.54 11.45
CA ALA A 298 -6.02 -1.69 12.05
C ALA A 298 -4.81 -1.22 12.85
N VAL A 299 -5.05 -0.40 13.88
CA VAL A 299 -4.06 0.23 14.76
C VAL A 299 -4.40 -0.18 16.19
N GLY A 300 -3.42 -0.70 16.89
CA GLY A 300 -3.56 -1.21 18.25
C GLY A 300 -2.47 -0.76 19.19
N ILE A 301 -2.51 -1.33 20.39
CA ILE A 301 -1.48 -1.23 21.43
C ILE A 301 -0.91 -2.63 21.64
N VAL A 302 0.40 -2.71 21.80
CA VAL A 302 1.08 -3.92 22.26
C VAL A 302 1.88 -3.59 23.50
N CYS A 303 1.75 -4.41 24.54
CA CYS A 303 2.61 -4.39 25.71
C CYS A 303 3.46 -5.65 25.73
N GLY A 304 4.73 -5.48 26.06
CA GLY A 304 5.71 -6.55 26.09
C GLY A 304 6.77 -6.31 27.15
N GLU A 305 7.57 -7.33 27.40
CA GLU A 305 8.63 -7.30 28.40
C GLU A 305 9.92 -7.92 27.86
N ASN A 306 11.03 -7.52 28.45
CA ASN A 306 12.30 -8.21 28.35
C ASN A 306 12.94 -8.28 29.73
N ASP A 307 14.14 -8.84 29.83
CA ASP A 307 14.87 -9.02 31.10
C ASP A 307 15.11 -7.70 31.88
N GLN A 308 14.93 -6.54 31.24
CA GLN A 308 15.22 -5.23 31.83
C GLN A 308 13.96 -4.47 32.24
N ARG A 309 12.90 -4.48 31.42
CA ARG A 309 11.70 -3.65 31.65
C ARG A 309 10.51 -4.07 30.78
N GLY A 310 9.33 -3.64 31.21
CA GLY A 310 8.14 -3.56 30.36
C GLY A 310 8.20 -2.38 29.38
N HIS A 311 7.51 -2.51 28.26
CA HIS A 311 7.38 -1.45 27.25
C HIS A 311 6.04 -1.58 26.53
N ALA A 312 5.46 -0.44 26.17
CA ALA A 312 4.27 -0.35 25.36
C ALA A 312 4.57 0.43 24.07
N ALA A 313 3.94 0.01 22.98
CA ALA A 313 4.06 0.65 21.68
C ALA A 313 2.77 0.40 20.88
N ASN A 314 2.70 0.93 19.65
CA ASN A 314 1.55 0.70 18.78
C ASN A 314 1.91 -0.27 17.66
N LEU A 315 0.96 -1.15 17.36
CA LEU A 315 1.02 -2.02 16.19
C LEU A 315 0.05 -1.50 15.14
N PHE A 316 0.32 -1.80 13.87
CA PHE A 316 -0.68 -1.66 12.83
C PHE A 316 -0.50 -2.70 11.72
N ILE A 317 -1.57 -2.97 10.98
CA ILE A 317 -1.51 -3.84 9.81
C ILE A 317 -1.40 -2.96 8.57
N ASP A 318 -0.31 -3.15 7.83
CA ASP A 318 -0.07 -2.37 6.63
C ASP A 318 -0.87 -2.87 5.43
N GLN A 319 -0.86 -2.08 4.35
CA GLN A 319 -1.61 -2.39 3.14
C GLN A 319 -1.03 -3.56 2.32
N GLN A 320 0.06 -4.16 2.80
CA GLN A 320 0.66 -5.39 2.29
C GLN A 320 0.35 -6.57 3.23
N GLY A 321 -0.55 -6.38 4.20
CA GLY A 321 -0.99 -7.43 5.12
C GLY A 321 0.03 -7.77 6.19
N ARG A 322 1.02 -6.90 6.42
CA ARG A 322 2.11 -7.17 7.36
C ARG A 322 1.85 -6.47 8.68
N LEU A 323 2.19 -7.15 9.77
CA LEU A 323 2.17 -6.53 11.10
C LEU A 323 3.42 -5.64 11.28
N ARG A 324 3.16 -4.35 11.52
CA ARG A 324 4.17 -3.30 11.72
C ARG A 324 4.05 -2.75 13.13
N LEU A 325 5.11 -2.11 13.60
CA LEU A 325 5.19 -1.52 14.92
C LEU A 325 5.69 -0.09 14.78
N ILE A 326 4.97 0.87 15.35
CA ILE A 326 5.40 2.26 15.48
C ILE A 326 5.73 2.56 16.94
N GLU A 327 6.90 3.13 17.17
CA GLU A 327 7.33 3.65 18.48
C GLU A 327 6.75 5.07 18.67
N PRO A 328 5.67 5.23 19.45
CA PRO A 328 4.99 6.51 19.59
C PRO A 328 5.84 7.59 20.27
N GLN A 329 6.96 7.24 20.92
CA GLN A 329 7.87 8.23 21.50
C GLN A 329 8.77 8.92 20.45
N ASN A 330 9.04 8.27 19.31
CA ASN A 330 10.02 8.77 18.34
C ASN A 330 9.66 8.57 16.87
N ARG A 331 8.47 8.03 16.57
CA ARG A 331 7.89 7.76 15.23
C ARG A 331 8.54 6.63 14.42
N ASN A 332 9.49 5.90 14.97
CA ASN A 332 10.18 4.86 14.22
C ASN A 332 9.23 3.69 13.94
N ILE A 333 9.18 3.25 12.68
CA ILE A 333 8.40 2.10 12.25
C ILE A 333 9.34 0.94 11.94
N ASN A 334 9.08 -0.22 12.51
CA ASN A 334 9.84 -1.44 12.29
C ASN A 334 8.90 -2.63 11.99
N ARG A 335 9.47 -3.75 11.57
CA ARG A 335 8.73 -5.02 11.50
C ARG A 335 8.37 -5.46 12.93
N ALA A 336 7.15 -5.92 13.15
CA ALA A 336 6.72 -6.36 14.47
C ALA A 336 7.50 -7.59 14.97
N SER A 337 7.96 -8.46 14.06
CA SER A 337 8.82 -9.61 14.37
C SER A 337 10.21 -9.23 14.89
N GLU A 338 10.66 -8.00 14.66
CA GLU A 338 11.97 -7.48 15.12
C GLU A 338 11.86 -6.73 16.45
N TRP A 339 10.68 -6.75 17.09
CA TRP A 339 10.48 -6.07 18.36
C TRP A 339 11.30 -6.71 19.47
N ARG A 340 12.02 -5.90 20.23
CA ARG A 340 12.96 -6.36 21.28
C ARG A 340 12.29 -6.81 22.57
N TYR A 341 10.97 -6.81 22.61
CA TYR A 341 10.17 -7.18 23.77
C TYR A 341 9.32 -8.39 23.38
N LYS A 342 9.22 -9.36 24.28
CA LYS A 342 8.28 -10.45 24.14
C LYS A 342 6.89 -9.88 24.45
N PRO A 343 5.95 -9.86 23.50
CA PRO A 343 4.61 -9.35 23.78
C PRO A 343 3.93 -10.23 24.82
N PHE A 344 3.14 -9.62 25.69
CA PHE A 344 2.26 -10.33 26.60
C PHE A 344 0.83 -9.80 26.52
N PHE A 345 0.56 -8.68 25.84
CA PHE A 345 -0.77 -8.11 25.68
C PHE A 345 -0.88 -7.37 24.35
N VAL A 346 -2.02 -7.52 23.68
CA VAL A 346 -2.36 -6.86 22.41
C VAL A 346 -3.81 -6.38 22.46
N MET A 347 -4.06 -5.16 22.02
CA MET A 347 -5.41 -4.60 21.86
C MET A 347 -5.56 -3.87 20.54
N LEU A 348 -6.61 -4.15 19.76
CA LEU A 348 -6.97 -3.43 18.53
C LEU A 348 -8.38 -2.87 18.59
#